data_AF-A0A1C6S4B8-F1
#
_entry.id   AF-A0A1C6S4B8-F1
#
_cell.length_a   1.000
_cell.length_b   1.000
_cell.length_c   1.000
_cell.angle_alpha   90.00
_cell.angle_beta   90.00
_cell.angle_gamma   90.00
#
_symmetry.space_group_name_H-M   'P 1'
#
loop_
_entity.id
_entity.type
_entity.pdbx_description
1 polymer ?
#
loop_
_entity_poly.entity_id
_entity_poly.type
_entity_poly.pdbx_seq_one_letter_code
_entity_poly.pdbx_strand_id
1 'polypeptide(L)'
;MGQTTSTGSDASSWLRPLSAARGPLVERGDRVVHTARRLGELMSGRPPGVTGHQWNTASRATVDFVVCDGGTRRPVFAVEFTTSAGTPEDHRGIRMRDAVYAAVGLEVLRIRSATLLPDPHGRRVVEYLIDARGYTAGLSEWSDPVDAVTERPVGFRDIVGRLPDGRSGQVNDLGAIARVGAVEAYVARQLVDPIVRGLHVRWQDGPAEGWAWVEVRPGRCLVERVLLEEHRFACGVDATRLAGDLAVAAIGERLRRFDAGEPDLVARGDLGRDFERLRARRDEMAHGFEFDHLTFD
;
A
#
# COMPACT_ATOMS: atom_id res chain seq x y z
N MET A 1 -33.01 -24.71 -35.38
CA MET A 1 -31.76 -23.93 -35.31
C MET A 1 -31.63 -23.39 -33.89
N GLY A 2 -31.01 -24.14 -32.99
CA GLY A 2 -30.77 -23.71 -31.61
C GLY A 2 -29.34 -23.19 -31.51
N GLN A 3 -29.19 -21.89 -31.27
CA GLN A 3 -27.90 -21.30 -30.93
C GLN A 3 -27.54 -21.71 -29.51
N THR A 4 -26.53 -22.56 -29.39
CA THR A 4 -25.88 -22.91 -28.13
C THR A 4 -24.97 -21.74 -27.78
N THR A 5 -25.38 -20.93 -26.81
CA THR A 5 -24.47 -19.99 -26.14
C THR A 5 -23.48 -20.79 -25.31
N SER A 6 -22.25 -20.88 -25.82
CA SER A 6 -21.11 -21.42 -25.08
C SER A 6 -20.76 -20.46 -23.95
N THR A 7 -21.37 -20.64 -22.79
CA THR A 7 -20.82 -20.14 -21.51
C THR A 7 -19.54 -20.92 -21.25
N GLY A 8 -18.41 -20.34 -21.67
CA GLY A 8 -17.09 -20.79 -21.24
C GLY A 8 -17.04 -20.73 -19.72
N SER A 9 -17.22 -21.88 -19.10
CA SER A 9 -17.07 -22.06 -17.66
C SER A 9 -15.61 -21.80 -17.31
N ASP A 10 -15.35 -20.77 -16.49
CA ASP A 10 -14.10 -20.51 -15.76
C ASP A 10 -13.78 -21.66 -14.76
N ALA A 11 -13.73 -22.89 -15.25
CA ALA A 11 -13.43 -24.09 -14.48
C ALA A 11 -11.97 -24.13 -14.00
N SER A 12 -11.13 -23.17 -14.42
CA SER A 12 -9.72 -23.03 -14.05
C SER A 12 -9.46 -22.04 -12.91
N SER A 13 -10.46 -21.27 -12.46
CA SER A 13 -10.26 -20.27 -11.41
C SER A 13 -10.47 -20.89 -10.01
N TRP A 14 -9.36 -21.14 -9.31
CA TRP A 14 -9.34 -21.61 -7.91
C TRP A 14 -9.96 -20.61 -6.92
N LEU A 15 -10.01 -19.34 -7.30
CA LEU A 15 -10.63 -18.26 -6.56
C LEU A 15 -12.14 -18.28 -6.80
N ARG A 16 -12.93 -18.46 -5.74
CA ARG A 16 -14.39 -18.52 -5.86
C ARG A 16 -15.05 -17.15 -5.65
N PRO A 17 -16.24 -16.91 -6.25
CA PRO A 17 -17.04 -15.73 -5.92
C PRO A 17 -17.34 -15.63 -4.42
N LEU A 18 -17.23 -14.42 -3.86
CA LEU A 18 -17.62 -14.15 -2.49
C LEU A 18 -19.11 -13.81 -2.40
N SER A 19 -19.79 -14.40 -1.41
CA SER A 19 -21.20 -14.09 -1.17
C SER A 19 -21.35 -12.75 -0.47
N ALA A 20 -22.43 -12.03 -0.81
CA ALA A 20 -22.81 -10.76 -0.18
C ALA A 20 -23.35 -10.92 1.26
N ALA A 21 -23.29 -12.11 1.86
CA ALA A 21 -23.95 -12.40 3.14
C ALA A 21 -23.42 -11.56 4.32
N ARG A 22 -22.17 -11.08 4.27
CA ARG A 22 -21.62 -10.13 5.25
C ARG A 22 -21.67 -8.67 4.81
N GLY A 23 -22.30 -8.37 3.67
CA GLY A 23 -22.25 -7.07 3.01
C GLY A 23 -20.82 -6.71 2.56
N PRO A 24 -20.66 -5.91 1.51
CA PRO A 24 -19.39 -5.27 1.25
C PRO A 24 -19.17 -4.10 2.22
N LEU A 25 -17.90 -3.84 2.56
CA LEU A 25 -17.52 -2.62 3.30
C LEU A 25 -17.76 -1.39 2.43
N VAL A 26 -17.38 -1.48 1.15
CA VAL A 26 -17.57 -0.40 0.17
C VAL A 26 -17.73 -0.99 -1.23
N GLU A 27 -18.54 -0.33 -2.04
CA GLU A 27 -18.59 -0.52 -3.50
C GLU A 27 -18.00 0.75 -4.12
N ARG A 28 -17.03 0.59 -5.03
CA ARG A 28 -16.29 1.70 -5.64
C ARG A 28 -15.97 1.36 -7.09
N GLY A 29 -16.56 2.11 -8.02
CA GLY A 29 -16.52 1.79 -9.43
C GLY A 29 -17.15 0.42 -9.71
N ASP A 30 -16.46 -0.40 -10.48
CA ASP A 30 -16.82 -1.79 -10.79
C ASP A 30 -16.28 -2.79 -9.74
N ARG A 31 -15.85 -2.31 -8.56
CA ARG A 31 -15.24 -3.13 -7.50
C ARG A 31 -16.04 -3.14 -6.21
N VAL A 32 -15.90 -4.26 -5.51
CA VAL A 32 -16.55 -4.53 -4.24
C VAL A 32 -15.49 -4.94 -3.23
N VAL A 33 -15.47 -4.32 -2.06
CA VAL A 33 -14.46 -4.59 -1.04
C VAL A 33 -15.07 -5.36 0.13
N HIS A 34 -14.45 -6.47 0.49
CA HIS A 34 -14.77 -7.24 1.69
C HIS A 34 -13.63 -7.15 2.69
N THR A 35 -13.95 -7.08 3.99
CA THR A 35 -12.94 -7.08 5.06
C THR A 35 -12.85 -8.41 5.79
N ALA A 36 -11.69 -8.63 6.42
CA ALA A 36 -11.43 -9.70 7.38
C ALA A 36 -11.90 -11.09 6.90
N ARG A 37 -11.54 -11.44 5.66
CA ARG A 37 -11.88 -12.74 5.06
C ARG A 37 -10.77 -13.74 5.34
N ARG A 38 -11.12 -14.97 5.65
CA ARG A 38 -10.09 -16.02 5.73
C ARG A 38 -9.64 -16.40 4.33
N LEU A 39 -8.36 -16.69 4.14
CA LEU A 39 -7.84 -17.12 2.84
C LEU A 39 -8.57 -18.36 2.31
N GLY A 40 -8.90 -19.31 3.19
CA GLY A 40 -9.69 -20.49 2.82
C GLY A 40 -11.10 -20.17 2.31
N GLU A 41 -11.66 -19.01 2.68
CA GLU A 41 -12.97 -18.58 2.18
C GLU A 41 -12.92 -18.04 0.76
N LEU A 42 -11.74 -17.68 0.26
CA LEU A 42 -11.55 -17.14 -1.09
C LEU A 42 -11.47 -18.24 -2.14
N MET A 43 -11.43 -19.50 -1.72
CA MET A 43 -11.01 -20.63 -2.55
C MET A 43 -11.99 -21.78 -2.50
N SER A 44 -12.02 -22.57 -3.57
CA SER A 44 -12.86 -23.79 -3.66
C SER A 44 -12.24 -25.02 -2.98
N GLY A 45 -10.96 -24.95 -2.61
CA GLY A 45 -10.23 -26.05 -1.97
C GLY A 45 -8.72 -25.79 -1.92
N ARG A 46 -7.94 -26.81 -1.54
CA ARG A 46 -6.47 -26.74 -1.56
C ARG A 46 -5.97 -26.68 -3.02
N PRO A 47 -5.14 -25.69 -3.38
CA PRO A 47 -4.65 -25.56 -4.75
C PRO A 47 -3.51 -26.55 -5.03
N PRO A 48 -3.26 -26.91 -6.31
CA PRO A 48 -2.14 -27.76 -6.69
C PRO A 48 -0.80 -27.11 -6.33
N GLY A 49 0.22 -27.93 -6.05
CA GLY A 49 1.54 -27.44 -5.64
C GLY A 49 1.64 -26.96 -4.18
N VAL A 50 0.52 -26.84 -3.46
CA VAL A 50 0.50 -26.50 -2.03
C VAL A 50 0.37 -27.77 -1.18
N THR A 51 1.29 -27.95 -0.25
CA THR A 51 1.27 -29.06 0.71
C THR A 51 0.08 -28.95 1.67
N GLY A 52 -0.38 -30.07 2.24
CA GLY A 52 -1.45 -30.06 3.24
C GLY A 52 -1.10 -29.20 4.46
N HIS A 53 0.17 -29.18 4.88
CA HIS A 53 0.63 -28.34 5.98
C HIS A 53 0.56 -26.84 5.65
N GLN A 54 1.05 -26.43 4.47
CA GLN A 54 0.92 -25.04 4.02
C GLN A 54 -0.55 -24.60 3.96
N TRP A 55 -1.41 -25.46 3.40
CA TRP A 55 -2.84 -25.16 3.28
C TRP A 55 -3.53 -25.04 4.64
N ASN A 56 -3.33 -25.99 5.54
CA ASN A 56 -3.95 -25.97 6.87
C ASN A 56 -3.55 -24.73 7.67
N THR A 57 -2.32 -24.26 7.52
CA THR A 57 -1.87 -23.02 8.16
C THR A 57 -2.44 -21.79 7.47
N ALA A 58 -2.20 -21.64 6.16
CA ALA A 58 -2.52 -20.43 5.42
C ALA A 58 -4.03 -20.20 5.27
N SER A 59 -4.84 -21.25 5.10
CA SER A 59 -6.30 -21.13 4.93
C SER A 59 -7.00 -20.46 6.10
N ARG A 60 -6.41 -20.48 7.30
CA ARG A 60 -6.95 -19.85 8.51
C ARG A 60 -6.52 -18.39 8.66
N ALA A 61 -5.50 -17.96 7.94
CA ALA A 61 -5.02 -16.59 7.98
C ALA A 61 -6.11 -15.64 7.47
N THR A 62 -6.25 -14.52 8.17
CA THR A 62 -7.15 -13.45 7.75
C THR A 62 -6.43 -12.53 6.77
N VAL A 63 -7.16 -12.18 5.73
CA VAL A 63 -6.81 -11.15 4.75
C VAL A 63 -7.65 -9.92 5.09
N ASP A 64 -6.97 -8.79 5.31
CA ASP A 64 -7.61 -7.59 5.85
C ASP A 64 -8.63 -7.01 4.88
N PHE A 65 -8.26 -6.91 3.61
CA PHE A 65 -9.14 -6.49 2.53
C PHE A 65 -9.02 -7.40 1.32
N VAL A 66 -10.16 -7.75 0.75
CA VAL A 66 -10.26 -8.49 -0.51
C VAL A 66 -11.12 -7.68 -1.46
N VAL A 67 -10.51 -7.23 -2.55
CA VAL A 67 -11.19 -6.49 -3.60
C VAL A 67 -11.65 -7.50 -4.65
N CYS A 68 -12.94 -7.50 -4.90
CA CYS A 68 -13.59 -8.35 -5.87
C CYS A 68 -14.09 -7.53 -7.06
N ASP A 69 -14.18 -8.19 -8.19
CA ASP A 69 -14.91 -7.71 -9.34
C ASP A 69 -16.41 -7.60 -9.01
N GLY A 70 -17.05 -6.50 -9.40
CA GLY A 70 -18.43 -6.20 -9.01
C GLY A 70 -19.46 -7.10 -9.68
N GLY A 71 -19.19 -7.55 -10.91
CA GLY A 71 -20.06 -8.44 -11.67
C GLY A 71 -19.90 -9.90 -11.26
N THR A 72 -18.67 -10.42 -11.31
CA THR A 72 -18.38 -11.83 -11.03
C THR A 72 -18.23 -12.15 -9.54
N ARG A 73 -18.05 -11.12 -8.70
CA ARG A 73 -17.74 -11.23 -7.26
C ARG A 73 -16.49 -12.06 -6.95
N ARG A 74 -15.63 -12.29 -7.94
CA ARG A 74 -14.36 -13.02 -7.77
C ARG A 74 -13.27 -12.08 -7.24
N PRO A 75 -12.39 -12.54 -6.33
CA PRO A 75 -11.24 -11.78 -5.89
C PRO A 75 -10.33 -11.38 -7.05
N VAL A 76 -9.90 -10.12 -7.05
CA VAL A 76 -8.97 -9.53 -8.03
C VAL A 76 -7.62 -9.30 -7.36
N PHE A 77 -7.62 -8.64 -6.20
CA PHE A 77 -6.44 -8.47 -5.37
C PHE A 77 -6.81 -8.38 -3.90
N ALA A 78 -5.81 -8.51 -3.03
CA ALA A 78 -5.92 -8.35 -1.60
C ALA A 78 -4.94 -7.32 -1.06
N VAL A 79 -5.28 -6.75 0.09
CA VAL A 79 -4.40 -5.86 0.85
C VAL A 79 -4.28 -6.38 2.28
N GLU A 80 -3.04 -6.44 2.77
CA GLU A 80 -2.70 -6.87 4.12
C GLU A 80 -1.96 -5.74 4.84
N PHE A 81 -2.35 -5.46 6.08
CA PHE A 81 -1.60 -4.59 6.99
C PHE A 81 -0.90 -5.46 8.02
N THR A 82 0.40 -5.28 8.17
CA THR A 82 1.22 -6.06 9.09
C THR A 82 2.13 -5.16 9.90
N THR A 83 2.56 -5.65 11.05
CA THR A 83 3.73 -5.11 11.75
C THR A 83 4.98 -5.88 11.30
N SER A 84 6.16 -5.41 11.71
CA SER A 84 7.39 -6.17 11.49
C SER A 84 7.27 -7.56 12.10
N ALA A 85 7.54 -8.59 11.29
CA ALA A 85 7.59 -9.97 11.78
C ALA A 85 8.63 -10.05 12.90
N GLY A 86 8.18 -10.45 14.09
CA GLY A 86 9.02 -10.47 15.29
C GLY A 86 9.68 -11.82 15.51
N THR A 87 9.14 -12.89 14.91
CA THR A 87 9.54 -14.27 15.18
C THR A 87 9.78 -15.09 13.90
N PRO A 88 10.63 -16.13 13.95
CA PRO A 88 10.78 -17.10 12.85
C PRO A 88 9.45 -17.75 12.43
N GLU A 89 8.54 -17.95 13.37
CA GLU A 89 7.18 -18.47 13.15
C GLU A 89 6.35 -17.51 12.29
N ASP A 90 6.42 -16.20 12.53
CA ASP A 90 5.73 -15.19 11.72
C ASP A 90 6.22 -15.25 10.27
N HIS A 91 7.54 -15.29 10.08
CA HIS A 91 8.14 -15.41 8.75
C HIS A 91 7.73 -16.72 8.05
N ARG A 92 7.63 -17.83 8.80
CA ARG A 92 7.13 -19.10 8.27
C ARG A 92 5.67 -18.99 7.85
N GLY A 93 4.82 -18.33 8.65
CA GLY A 93 3.42 -18.07 8.33
C GLY A 93 3.26 -17.24 7.05
N ILE A 94 4.07 -16.19 6.90
CA ILE A 94 4.12 -15.35 5.69
C ILE A 94 4.48 -16.20 4.46
N ARG A 95 5.58 -16.98 4.51
CA ARG A 95 5.97 -17.85 3.38
C ARG A 95 4.89 -18.87 2.99
N MET A 96 4.16 -19.39 3.97
CA MET A 96 3.05 -20.31 3.70
C MET A 96 1.88 -19.63 2.98
N ARG A 97 1.55 -18.38 3.35
CA ARG A 97 0.52 -17.59 2.66
C ARG A 97 0.95 -17.24 1.25
N ASP A 98 2.19 -16.77 1.08
CA ASP A 98 2.74 -16.39 -0.23
C ASP A 98 2.75 -17.57 -1.22
N ALA A 99 3.04 -18.79 -0.74
CA ALA A 99 2.93 -20.00 -1.55
C ALA A 99 1.49 -20.26 -2.03
N VAL A 100 0.48 -20.01 -1.19
CA VAL A 100 -0.93 -20.13 -1.57
C VAL A 100 -1.31 -19.03 -2.56
N TYR A 101 -0.93 -17.78 -2.32
CA TYR A 101 -1.18 -16.66 -3.23
C TYR A 101 -0.59 -16.90 -4.61
N ALA A 102 0.65 -17.39 -4.67
CA ALA A 102 1.31 -17.75 -5.92
C ALA A 102 0.56 -18.86 -6.67
N ALA A 103 0.12 -19.90 -5.96
CA ALA A 103 -0.57 -21.06 -6.52
C ALA A 103 -1.96 -20.73 -7.09
N VAL A 104 -2.67 -19.76 -6.52
CA VAL A 104 -3.99 -19.33 -7.02
C VAL A 104 -3.96 -18.09 -7.90
N GLY A 105 -2.79 -17.46 -8.04
CA GLY A 105 -2.65 -16.22 -8.80
C GLY A 105 -3.32 -15.00 -8.17
N LEU A 106 -3.55 -15.00 -6.85
CA LEU A 106 -4.10 -13.84 -6.15
C LEU A 106 -3.01 -12.79 -6.00
N GLU A 107 -3.25 -11.59 -6.55
CA GLU A 107 -2.38 -10.44 -6.32
C GLU A 107 -2.54 -9.93 -4.88
N VAL A 108 -1.43 -9.63 -4.21
CA VAL A 108 -1.45 -9.13 -2.83
C VAL A 108 -0.49 -7.96 -2.67
N LEU A 109 -0.97 -6.87 -2.07
CA LEU A 109 -0.13 -5.80 -1.54
C LEU A 109 -0.08 -5.93 -0.02
N ARG A 110 1.12 -6.12 0.54
CA ARG A 110 1.33 -6.14 1.98
C ARG A 110 2.00 -4.85 2.43
N ILE A 111 1.31 -4.11 3.27
CA ILE A 111 1.72 -2.85 3.86
C ILE A 111 2.20 -3.14 5.28
N ARG A 112 3.48 -2.90 5.54
CA ARG A 112 4.03 -3.01 6.89
C ARG A 112 4.22 -1.63 7.48
N SER A 113 3.54 -1.35 8.58
CA SER A 113 3.60 -0.06 9.28
C SER A 113 3.37 -0.27 10.77
N ALA A 114 4.00 0.57 11.60
CA ALA A 114 3.71 0.62 13.04
C ALA A 114 2.40 1.37 13.34
N THR A 115 1.96 2.23 12.41
CA THR A 115 0.85 3.17 12.61
C THR A 115 -0.37 2.83 11.77
N LEU A 116 -0.17 2.44 10.51
CA LEU A 116 -1.26 2.13 9.61
C LEU A 116 -1.79 0.73 9.90
N LEU A 117 -3.11 0.65 10.11
CA LEU A 117 -3.85 -0.53 10.53
C LEU A 117 -5.04 -0.73 9.58
N PRO A 118 -5.58 -1.96 9.47
CA PRO A 118 -6.75 -2.22 8.64
C PRO A 118 -7.92 -1.29 8.97
N ASP A 119 -8.22 -1.16 10.26
CA ASP A 119 -9.19 -0.21 10.78
C ASP A 119 -8.45 0.76 11.72
N PRO A 120 -8.63 2.08 11.58
CA PRO A 120 -9.56 2.78 10.68
C PRO A 120 -8.95 3.20 9.32
N HIS A 121 -7.69 2.87 9.04
CA HIS A 121 -6.93 3.50 7.94
C HIS A 121 -7.11 2.79 6.58
N GLY A 122 -7.27 1.47 6.59
CA GLY A 122 -7.18 0.64 5.41
C GLY A 122 -8.23 0.91 4.34
N ARG A 123 -9.45 1.34 4.74
CA ARG A 123 -10.51 1.69 3.77
C ARG A 123 -10.02 2.73 2.75
N ARG A 124 -9.44 3.83 3.23
CA ARG A 124 -8.96 4.92 2.36
C ARG A 124 -7.84 4.46 1.43
N VAL A 125 -6.94 3.62 1.94
CA VAL A 125 -5.84 3.06 1.14
C VAL A 125 -6.39 2.15 0.03
N VAL A 126 -7.34 1.27 0.34
CA VAL A 126 -7.92 0.38 -0.66
C VAL A 126 -8.69 1.15 -1.73
N GLU A 127 -9.48 2.15 -1.34
CA GLU A 127 -10.18 3.02 -2.29
C GLU A 127 -9.21 3.71 -3.25
N TYR A 128 -8.09 4.21 -2.73
CA TYR A 128 -7.02 4.79 -3.54
C TYR A 128 -6.43 3.80 -4.56
N LEU A 129 -6.15 2.57 -4.14
CA LEU A 129 -5.58 1.55 -5.02
C LEU A 129 -6.56 1.14 -6.13
N ILE A 130 -7.87 1.10 -5.83
CA ILE A 130 -8.92 0.87 -6.82
C ILE A 130 -8.93 2.01 -7.85
N ASP A 131 -8.92 3.26 -7.40
CA ASP A 131 -8.93 4.42 -8.30
C ASP A 131 -7.68 4.47 -9.18
N ALA A 132 -6.50 4.26 -8.58
CA ALA A 132 -5.23 4.26 -9.30
C ALA A 132 -5.17 3.19 -10.39
N ARG A 133 -5.63 1.98 -10.06
CA ARG A 133 -5.66 0.86 -11.01
C ARG A 133 -6.69 1.10 -12.11
N GLY A 134 -7.88 1.60 -11.77
CA GLY A 134 -8.91 1.96 -12.74
C GLY A 134 -8.45 3.04 -13.71
N TYR A 135 -7.80 4.10 -13.20
CA TYR A 135 -7.23 5.17 -14.01
C TYR A 135 -6.19 4.63 -15.01
N THR A 136 -5.28 3.78 -14.52
CA THR A 136 -4.22 3.19 -15.35
C THR A 136 -4.78 2.26 -16.43
N ALA A 137 -5.81 1.48 -16.12
CA ALA A 137 -6.50 0.64 -17.09
C ALA A 137 -7.18 1.50 -18.19
N GLY A 138 -7.86 2.58 -17.80
CA GLY A 138 -8.51 3.50 -18.74
C GLY A 138 -7.53 4.18 -19.71
N LEU A 139 -6.31 4.52 -19.29
CA LEU A 139 -5.29 5.08 -20.19
C LEU A 139 -4.90 4.13 -21.34
N SER A 140 -4.94 2.81 -21.10
CA SER A 140 -4.60 1.81 -22.11
C SER A 140 -5.68 1.69 -23.18
N GLU A 141 -6.94 1.96 -22.84
CA GLU A 141 -8.09 1.90 -23.76
C GLU A 141 -8.15 3.11 -24.72
N TRP A 142 -7.53 4.23 -24.35
CA TRP A 142 -7.58 5.50 -25.09
C TRP A 142 -6.37 5.70 -26.03
N SER A 143 -5.39 4.80 -25.98
CA SER A 143 -4.17 4.90 -26.79
C SER A 143 -4.42 4.35 -28.20
N ASP A 144 -4.85 5.20 -29.14
CA ASP A 144 -4.89 4.86 -30.57
C ASP A 144 -3.44 4.74 -31.09
N PRO A 145 -3.05 3.70 -31.86
CA PRO A 145 -1.64 3.44 -32.22
C PRO A 145 -0.95 4.56 -33.01
N VAL A 146 -1.71 5.53 -33.52
CA VAL A 146 -1.24 6.57 -34.44
C VAL A 146 -0.76 7.84 -33.72
N ASP A 147 -1.19 8.09 -32.47
CA ASP A 147 -0.89 9.33 -31.72
C ASP A 147 0.07 9.14 -30.52
N ALA A 148 0.64 7.94 -30.34
CA ALA A 148 1.47 7.60 -29.18
C ALA A 148 2.89 8.23 -29.13
N VAL A 149 3.19 9.24 -29.96
CA VAL A 149 4.59 9.62 -30.25
C VAL A 149 5.14 10.80 -29.43
N THR A 150 4.37 11.54 -28.62
CA THR A 150 4.97 12.75 -27.99
C THR A 150 4.82 12.97 -26.49
N GLU A 151 3.84 12.39 -25.78
CA GLU A 151 3.72 12.65 -24.33
C GLU A 151 3.42 11.37 -23.55
N ARG A 152 4.27 11.08 -22.55
CA ARG A 152 4.03 10.00 -21.60
C ARG A 152 2.74 10.30 -20.84
N PRO A 153 1.76 9.37 -20.76
CA PRO A 153 0.53 9.60 -20.02
C PRO A 153 0.82 10.02 -18.58
N VAL A 154 0.12 11.05 -18.09
CA VAL A 154 0.23 11.51 -16.71
C VAL A 154 -0.27 10.39 -15.80
N GLY A 155 0.55 9.95 -14.84
CA GLY A 155 0.15 8.91 -13.89
C GLY A 155 -0.90 9.42 -12.90
N PHE A 156 -1.72 8.51 -12.34
CA PHE A 156 -2.80 8.87 -11.41
C PHE A 156 -2.33 9.76 -10.25
N ARG A 157 -1.20 9.40 -9.64
CA ARG A 157 -0.59 10.14 -8.52
C ARG A 157 0.01 11.49 -8.96
N ASP A 158 0.31 11.67 -10.24
CA ASP A 158 0.99 12.84 -10.79
C ASP A 158 0.04 13.93 -11.28
N ILE A 159 -1.27 13.72 -11.15
CA ILE A 159 -2.27 14.75 -11.45
C ILE A 159 -2.08 15.94 -10.51
N VAL A 160 -1.74 17.08 -11.08
CA VAL A 160 -1.54 18.34 -10.35
C VAL A 160 -2.84 19.12 -10.32
N GLY A 161 -3.20 19.60 -9.13
CA GLY A 161 -4.37 20.45 -8.91
C GLY A 161 -4.20 21.27 -7.63
N ARG A 162 -5.30 21.89 -7.17
CA ARG A 162 -5.30 22.68 -5.94
C ARG A 162 -5.44 21.77 -4.71
N LEU A 163 -4.50 21.88 -3.78
CA LEU A 163 -4.52 21.23 -2.48
C LEU A 163 -5.40 22.01 -1.50
N PRO A 164 -5.83 21.40 -0.36
CA PRO A 164 -6.66 22.09 0.64
C PRO A 164 -6.02 23.34 1.24
N ASP A 165 -4.69 23.46 1.19
CA ASP A 165 -3.93 24.64 1.63
C ASP A 165 -3.81 25.73 0.54
N GLY A 166 -4.48 25.56 -0.59
CA GLY A 166 -4.50 26.50 -1.73
C GLY A 166 -3.31 26.39 -2.68
N ARG A 167 -2.27 25.62 -2.36
CA ARG A 167 -1.11 25.42 -3.24
C ARG A 167 -1.43 24.48 -4.39
N SER A 168 -0.63 24.55 -5.45
CA SER A 168 -0.65 23.55 -6.52
C SER A 168 0.21 22.35 -6.11
N GLY A 169 -0.31 21.14 -6.26
CA GLY A 169 0.40 19.91 -5.94
C GLY A 169 -0.34 18.67 -6.41
N GLN A 170 0.21 17.51 -6.10
CA GLN A 170 -0.35 16.21 -6.48
C GLN A 170 -1.62 15.94 -5.67
N VAL A 171 -2.80 16.04 -6.30
CA VAL A 171 -4.09 15.93 -5.60
C VAL A 171 -4.39 14.51 -5.12
N ASN A 172 -3.77 13.53 -5.77
CA ASN A 172 -3.85 12.11 -5.45
C ASN A 172 -2.64 11.63 -4.63
N ASP A 173 -1.94 12.53 -3.94
CA ASP A 173 -0.94 12.14 -2.93
C ASP A 173 -1.68 11.72 -1.64
N LEU A 174 -1.51 10.46 -1.21
CA LEU A 174 -2.08 9.97 0.06
C LEU A 174 -1.58 10.77 1.28
N GLY A 175 -0.39 11.35 1.18
CA GLY A 175 0.22 12.23 2.17
C GLY A 175 -0.30 13.67 2.17
N ALA A 176 -1.06 14.11 1.16
CA ALA A 176 -1.49 15.51 1.04
C ALA A 176 -2.25 16.01 2.28
N ILE A 177 -3.19 15.22 2.80
CA ILE A 177 -3.96 15.58 4.00
C ILE A 177 -3.07 15.63 5.25
N ALA A 178 -2.08 14.75 5.36
CA ALA A 178 -1.15 14.77 6.48
C ALA A 178 -0.27 16.04 6.46
N ARG A 179 0.11 16.52 5.28
CA ARG A 179 0.86 17.79 5.14
C ARG A 179 0.03 19.00 5.56
N VAL A 180 -1.26 19.02 5.26
CA VAL A 180 -2.19 20.05 5.77
C VAL A 180 -2.27 19.98 7.30
N GLY A 181 -2.46 18.78 7.86
CA GLY A 181 -2.47 18.58 9.32
C GLY A 181 -1.16 18.98 10.01
N ALA A 182 -0.01 18.83 9.34
CA ALA A 182 1.27 19.31 9.87
C ALA A 182 1.34 20.85 9.93
N VAL A 183 0.74 21.56 8.97
CA VAL A 183 0.61 23.02 9.04
C VAL A 183 -0.27 23.43 10.22
N GLU A 184 -1.40 22.76 10.42
CA GLU A 184 -2.29 23.02 11.56
C GLU A 184 -1.59 22.77 12.90
N ALA A 185 -0.88 21.65 13.03
CA ALA A 185 -0.09 21.32 14.22
C ALA A 185 1.03 22.34 14.49
N TYR A 186 1.69 22.84 13.44
CA TYR A 186 2.67 23.92 13.56
C TYR A 186 2.03 25.22 14.06
N VAL A 187 0.88 25.62 13.50
CA VAL A 187 0.12 26.80 13.96
C VAL A 187 -0.30 26.65 15.42
N ALA A 188 -0.68 25.43 15.84
CA ALA A 188 -0.97 25.08 17.22
C ALA A 188 0.29 24.98 18.12
N ARG A 189 1.49 25.30 17.61
CA ARG A 189 2.78 25.23 18.31
C ARG A 189 3.14 23.82 18.78
N GLN A 190 2.61 22.79 18.13
CA GLN A 190 2.93 21.40 18.40
C GLN A 190 4.17 20.93 17.64
N LEU A 191 4.57 21.61 16.56
CA LEU A 191 5.75 21.29 15.74
C LEU A 191 6.77 22.43 15.70
N VAL A 192 8.04 22.10 15.40
CA VAL A 192 9.10 23.08 15.15
C VAL A 192 8.97 23.70 13.77
N ASP A 193 8.61 22.90 12.77
CA ASP A 193 8.32 23.35 11.41
C ASP A 193 7.17 22.51 10.80
N PRO A 194 6.43 23.03 9.81
CA PRO A 194 5.32 22.32 9.19
C PRO A 194 5.74 21.30 8.13
N ILE A 195 7.04 21.09 7.89
CA ILE A 195 7.57 20.36 6.74
C ILE A 195 7.72 18.87 7.10
N VAL A 196 6.76 18.06 6.63
CA VAL A 196 6.93 16.60 6.61
C VAL A 196 7.92 16.24 5.51
N ARG A 197 9.10 15.81 5.93
CA ARG A 197 10.17 15.34 5.04
C ARG A 197 9.99 13.85 4.80
N GLY A 198 10.56 13.35 3.71
CA GLY A 198 10.48 11.92 3.40
C GLY A 198 11.51 11.51 2.36
N LEU A 199 11.75 10.21 2.32
CA LEU A 199 12.53 9.54 1.29
C LEU A 199 11.91 8.17 0.99
N HIS A 200 12.32 7.55 -0.10
CA HIS A 200 11.89 6.20 -0.43
C HIS A 200 12.98 5.47 -1.21
N VAL A 201 13.04 4.15 -1.09
CA VAL A 201 14.02 3.31 -1.78
C VAL A 201 13.38 2.02 -2.29
N ARG A 202 13.95 1.46 -3.35
CA ARG A 202 13.63 0.12 -3.86
C ARG A 202 14.80 -0.82 -3.60
N TRP A 203 14.57 -1.91 -2.87
CA TRP A 203 15.55 -3.00 -2.73
C TRP A 203 15.51 -3.92 -3.96
N GLN A 204 16.66 -4.46 -4.42
CA GLN A 204 16.75 -5.25 -5.67
C GLN A 204 15.80 -6.46 -5.70
N ASP A 205 15.74 -7.22 -4.61
CA ASP A 205 14.87 -8.39 -4.46
C ASP A 205 13.96 -8.27 -3.23
N GLY A 206 13.59 -7.03 -2.89
CA GLY A 206 12.97 -6.72 -1.61
C GLY A 206 11.74 -5.82 -1.71
N PRO A 207 11.24 -5.34 -0.57
CA PRO A 207 10.14 -4.40 -0.54
C PRO A 207 10.51 -3.05 -1.15
N ALA A 208 9.51 -2.24 -1.45
CA ALA A 208 9.69 -0.79 -1.51
C ALA A 208 9.62 -0.24 -0.07
N GLU A 209 10.47 0.73 0.25
CA GLU A 209 10.57 1.29 1.59
C GLU A 209 10.38 2.80 1.55
N GLY A 210 9.47 3.32 2.36
CA GLY A 210 9.20 4.74 2.52
C GLY A 210 9.48 5.19 3.94
N TRP A 211 10.11 6.35 4.07
CA TRP A 211 10.36 7.02 5.34
C TRP A 211 9.73 8.41 5.33
N ALA A 212 9.18 8.82 6.45
CA ALA A 212 8.72 10.18 6.67
C ALA A 212 9.06 10.65 8.08
N TRP A 213 9.36 11.93 8.24
CA TRP A 213 9.61 12.50 9.55
C TRP A 213 9.24 13.98 9.62
N VAL A 214 8.98 14.44 10.84
CA VAL A 214 8.73 15.85 11.17
C VAL A 214 9.29 16.17 12.55
N GLU A 215 9.83 17.38 12.72
CA GLU A 215 10.44 17.79 13.97
C GLU A 215 9.39 18.38 14.93
N VAL A 216 9.24 17.74 16.08
CA VAL A 216 8.22 18.07 17.08
C VAL A 216 8.78 19.02 18.14
N ARG A 217 10.04 18.78 18.54
CA ARG A 217 10.84 19.63 19.43
C ARG A 217 12.25 19.72 18.86
N PRO A 218 13.04 20.74 19.23
CA PRO A 218 14.43 20.84 18.79
C PRO A 218 15.19 19.52 18.95
N GLY A 219 15.64 18.94 17.84
CA GLY A 219 16.38 17.68 17.80
C GLY A 219 15.56 16.41 18.06
N ARG A 220 14.22 16.48 18.13
CA ARG A 220 13.33 15.33 18.37
C ARG A 220 12.28 15.20 17.27
N CYS A 221 12.39 14.12 16.52
CA CYS A 221 11.58 13.85 15.35
C CYS A 221 10.53 12.78 15.62
N LEU A 222 9.33 13.01 15.11
CA LEU A 222 8.37 11.95 14.86
C LEU A 222 8.80 11.26 13.55
N VAL A 223 8.93 9.94 13.55
CA VAL A 223 9.45 9.19 12.40
C VAL A 223 8.51 8.02 12.10
N GLU A 224 8.22 7.82 10.82
CA GLU A 224 7.46 6.68 10.31
C GLU A 224 8.22 5.99 9.19
N ARG A 225 8.07 4.66 9.17
CA ARG A 225 8.62 3.79 8.14
C ARG A 225 7.53 2.84 7.65
N VAL A 226 7.40 2.74 6.34
CA VAL A 226 6.47 1.83 5.66
C VAL A 226 7.23 0.94 4.70
N LEU A 227 7.00 -0.36 4.77
CA LEU A 227 7.50 -1.32 3.77
C LEU A 227 6.32 -1.85 2.96
N LEU A 228 6.47 -1.88 1.64
CA LEU A 228 5.51 -2.45 0.70
C LEU A 228 6.10 -3.68 0.04
N GLU A 229 5.43 -4.83 0.24
CA GLU A 229 5.74 -6.07 -0.44
C GLU A 229 4.64 -6.34 -1.46
N GLU A 230 5.04 -6.44 -2.72
CA GLU A 230 4.13 -6.69 -3.84
C GLU A 230 4.23 -8.16 -4.25
N HIS A 231 3.12 -8.89 -4.13
CA HIS A 231 3.00 -10.24 -4.67
C HIS A 231 2.18 -10.18 -5.96
N ARG A 232 2.87 -10.00 -7.09
CA ARG A 232 2.29 -9.78 -8.44
C ARG A 232 1.35 -8.57 -8.55
N PHE A 233 1.28 -7.75 -7.50
CA PHE A 233 0.38 -6.62 -7.44
C PHE A 233 0.91 -5.46 -8.28
N ALA A 234 0.00 -4.77 -8.96
CA ALA A 234 0.25 -3.47 -9.57
C ALA A 234 -1.03 -2.61 -9.55
N CYS A 235 -0.88 -1.33 -9.24
CA CYS A 235 -1.97 -0.34 -9.33
C CYS A 235 -1.64 0.87 -10.22
N GLY A 236 -0.50 0.84 -10.92
CA GLY A 236 -0.04 1.93 -11.78
C GLY A 236 0.60 3.12 -11.06
N VAL A 237 0.74 3.05 -9.74
CA VAL A 237 1.60 3.95 -8.97
C VAL A 237 2.90 3.21 -8.64
N ASP A 238 4.04 3.89 -8.80
CA ASP A 238 5.33 3.33 -8.40
C ASP A 238 5.34 2.95 -6.90
N ALA A 239 5.85 1.76 -6.59
CA ALA A 239 5.80 1.20 -5.24
C ALA A 239 6.60 2.03 -4.22
N THR A 240 7.74 2.61 -4.62
CA THR A 240 8.55 3.43 -3.70
C THR A 240 7.85 4.75 -3.39
N ARG A 241 7.23 5.35 -4.40
CA ARG A 241 6.41 6.54 -4.27
C ARG A 241 5.19 6.28 -3.40
N LEU A 242 4.49 5.16 -3.58
CA LEU A 242 3.36 4.76 -2.74
C LEU A 242 3.80 4.53 -1.28
N ALA A 243 4.95 3.88 -1.06
CA ALA A 243 5.50 3.66 0.28
C ALA A 243 5.82 4.99 0.98
N GLY A 244 6.42 5.94 0.25
CA GLY A 244 6.68 7.30 0.75
C GLY A 244 5.40 8.05 1.13
N ASP A 245 4.38 8.04 0.26
CA ASP A 245 3.11 8.72 0.52
C ASP A 245 2.38 8.09 1.73
N LEU A 246 2.45 6.76 1.89
CA LEU A 246 1.91 6.07 3.07
C LEU A 246 2.69 6.40 4.35
N ALA A 247 4.01 6.55 4.29
CA ALA A 247 4.79 7.00 5.46
C ALA A 247 4.40 8.42 5.88
N VAL A 248 4.16 9.32 4.92
CA VAL A 248 3.64 10.67 5.20
C VAL A 248 2.23 10.61 5.79
N ALA A 249 1.36 9.75 5.25
CA ALA A 249 0.02 9.53 5.81
C ALA A 249 0.08 9.04 7.26
N ALA A 250 1.00 8.12 7.58
CA ALA A 250 1.23 7.62 8.93
C ALA A 250 1.66 8.73 9.91
N ILE A 251 2.53 9.66 9.48
CA ILE A 251 2.85 10.85 10.28
C ILE A 251 1.58 11.63 10.63
N GLY A 252 0.71 11.86 9.65
CA GLY A 252 -0.57 12.55 9.87
C GLY A 252 -1.48 11.85 10.88
N GLU A 253 -1.53 10.51 10.87
CA GLU A 253 -2.28 9.73 11.87
C GLU A 253 -1.71 9.89 13.29
N ARG A 254 -0.37 9.95 13.43
CA ARG A 254 0.27 10.17 14.72
C ARG A 254 0.08 11.60 15.22
N LEU A 255 0.17 12.60 14.35
CA LEU A 255 -0.10 14.00 14.70
C LEU A 255 -1.52 14.19 15.25
N ARG A 256 -2.53 13.54 14.66
CA ARG A 256 -3.91 13.57 15.17
C ARG A 256 -4.07 13.00 16.59
N ARG A 257 -3.13 12.19 17.06
CA ARG A 257 -3.16 11.56 18.39
C ARG A 257 -2.29 12.28 19.41
N PHE A 258 -1.66 13.41 19.07
CA PHE A 258 -0.78 14.15 19.99
C PHE A 258 -1.48 14.58 21.28
N ASP A 259 -2.76 14.95 21.21
CA ASP A 259 -3.52 15.35 22.40
C ASP A 259 -3.91 14.15 23.29
N ALA A 260 -3.76 12.92 22.79
CA ALA A 260 -4.11 11.69 23.51
C ALA A 260 -2.93 11.06 24.28
N GLY A 261 -1.71 11.58 24.13
CA GLY A 261 -0.53 11.08 24.84
C GLY A 261 0.79 11.55 24.23
N GLU A 262 1.89 11.37 24.96
CA GLU A 262 3.22 11.75 24.48
C GLU A 262 3.67 10.82 23.32
N PRO A 263 4.00 11.37 22.14
CA PRO A 263 4.44 10.57 21.02
C PRO A 263 5.84 10.01 21.25
N ASP A 264 6.11 8.79 20.79
CA ASP A 264 7.48 8.27 20.74
C ASP A 264 8.33 9.07 19.71
N LEU A 265 9.32 9.82 20.22
CA LEU A 265 10.16 10.72 19.44
C LEU A 265 11.60 10.21 19.37
N VAL A 266 12.13 10.13 18.15
CA VAL A 266 13.51 9.73 17.85
C VAL A 266 14.41 10.96 17.91
N ALA A 267 15.63 10.82 18.44
CA ALA A 267 16.61 11.90 18.37
C ALA A 267 17.06 12.11 16.91
N ARG A 268 17.17 13.36 16.48
CA ARG A 268 17.56 13.72 15.11
C ARG A 268 18.91 13.10 14.69
N GLY A 269 19.87 13.05 15.62
CA GLY A 269 21.15 12.38 15.40
C GLY A 269 21.03 10.86 15.24
N ASP A 270 20.03 10.22 15.84
CA ASP A 270 19.77 8.79 15.68
C ASP A 270 19.17 8.52 14.29
N LEU A 271 18.22 9.36 13.88
CA LEU A 271 17.67 9.34 12.52
C LEU A 271 18.77 9.53 11.46
N GLY A 272 19.70 10.46 11.68
CA GLY A 272 20.87 10.64 10.82
C GLY A 272 21.72 9.36 10.73
N ARG A 273 22.01 8.69 11.86
CA ARG A 273 22.74 7.41 11.85
C ARG A 273 21.96 6.30 11.14
N ASP A 274 20.64 6.28 11.25
CA ASP A 274 19.80 5.31 10.54
C ASP A 274 19.88 5.52 9.02
N PHE A 275 19.94 6.78 8.58
CA PHE A 275 20.01 7.13 7.17
C PHE A 275 21.40 6.89 6.59
N GLU A 276 22.46 7.14 7.35
CA GLU A 276 23.80 6.75 6.95
C GLU A 276 23.93 5.22 6.81
N ARG A 277 23.30 4.44 7.70
CA ARG A 277 23.23 2.97 7.54
C ARG A 277 22.43 2.56 6.31
N LEU A 278 21.36 3.28 5.98
CA LEU A 278 20.57 3.03 4.76
C LEU A 278 21.41 3.33 3.51
N ARG A 279 22.10 4.48 3.50
CA ARG A 279 22.97 4.93 2.41
C ARG A 279 24.15 4.00 2.17
N ALA A 280 24.77 3.49 3.23
CA ALA A 280 25.86 2.51 3.14
C ALA A 280 25.45 1.22 2.40
N ARG A 281 24.14 0.94 2.30
CA ARG A 281 23.57 -0.22 1.59
C ARG A 281 23.05 0.13 0.19
N ARG A 282 23.52 1.24 -0.41
CA ARG A 282 23.11 1.69 -1.76
C ARG A 282 23.25 0.62 -2.84
N ASP A 283 24.23 -0.27 -2.71
CA ASP A 283 24.51 -1.32 -3.70
C ASP A 283 23.48 -2.46 -3.66
N GLU A 284 22.67 -2.55 -2.61
CA GLU A 284 21.55 -3.48 -2.50
C GLU A 284 20.24 -2.90 -3.09
N MET A 285 20.25 -1.64 -3.54
CA MET A 285 19.09 -0.93 -4.07
C MET A 285 19.00 -1.05 -5.59
N ALA A 286 17.80 -1.14 -6.13
CA ALA A 286 17.55 -1.35 -7.56
C ALA A 286 17.94 -0.13 -8.42
N HIS A 287 17.83 1.07 -7.85
CA HIS A 287 18.12 2.35 -8.52
C HIS A 287 19.18 3.17 -7.78
N GLY A 288 19.95 2.51 -6.89
CA GLY A 288 20.85 3.19 -5.97
C GLY A 288 20.11 4.03 -4.91
N PHE A 289 20.82 5.02 -4.35
CA PHE A 289 20.30 5.92 -3.32
C PHE A 289 20.24 7.36 -3.85
N GLU A 290 19.04 7.83 -4.17
CA GLU A 290 18.82 9.15 -4.79
C GLU A 290 18.88 10.33 -3.80
N PHE A 291 18.93 10.01 -2.50
CA PHE A 291 18.85 10.98 -1.41
C PHE A 291 20.22 11.38 -0.87
N ASP A 292 21.26 11.30 -1.72
CA ASP A 292 22.64 11.62 -1.36
C ASP A 292 22.79 13.09 -0.85
N HIS A 293 21.84 13.97 -1.18
CA HIS A 293 21.78 15.36 -0.76
C HIS A 293 21.18 15.59 0.64
N LEU A 294 20.57 14.57 1.27
CA LEU A 294 20.05 14.69 2.63
C LEU A 294 21.19 14.60 3.63
N THR A 295 21.32 15.62 4.47
CA THR A 295 22.27 15.66 5.58
C THR A 295 21.54 15.87 6.91
N PHE A 296 22.06 15.24 7.95
CA PHE A 296 21.61 15.42 9.33
C PHE A 296 22.79 15.98 10.11
N ASP A 297 22.78 17.30 10.30
CA ASP A 297 23.71 17.99 11.20
C ASP A 297 23.30 17.78 12.68
#